data_AF-A0A946XX19-F1
#
_entry.id   AF-A0A946XX19-F1
#
_cell.length_a   1.000
_cell.length_b   1.000
_cell.length_c   1.000
_cell.angle_alpha   90.00
_cell.angle_beta   90.00
_cell.angle_gamma   90.00
#
_symmetry.space_group_name_H-M   'P 1'
#
loop_
_entity.id
_entity.type
_entity.pdbx_description
1 polymer ?
#
loop_
_entity_poly.entity_id
_entity_poly.type
_entity_poly.pdbx_seq_one_letter_code
_entity_poly.pdbx_strand_id
1 'polypeptide(L)' 'MKKILVGLCGLALTFIASAETFTVDAVHSGIGFSVKHMMVSNVKGSFNTFEGSLDYDT' A
#
# COMPACT_ATOMS: atom_id res chain seq x y z
N MET A 1 -30.74 33.62 -13.76
CA MET A 1 -29.42 33.17 -14.28
C MET A 1 -28.31 33.29 -13.22
N LYS A 2 -28.55 32.89 -11.97
CA LYS A 2 -27.55 32.91 -10.87
C LYS A 2 -27.45 31.57 -10.12
N LYS A 3 -28.31 30.60 -10.45
CA LYS A 3 -28.31 29.26 -9.86
C LYS A 3 -27.29 28.30 -10.51
N ILE A 4 -26.76 28.67 -11.68
CA ILE A 4 -25.70 27.93 -12.38
C ILE A 4 -24.34 28.11 -11.68
N LEU A 5 -24.11 29.27 -11.05
CA LEU A 5 -22.83 29.56 -10.38
C LEU A 5 -22.62 28.70 -9.10
N VAL A 6 -23.70 28.26 -8.46
CA VAL A 6 -23.64 27.38 -7.27
C VAL A 6 -23.36 25.93 -7.66
N GLY A 7 -23.78 25.50 -8.86
CA GLY A 7 -23.50 24.14 -9.37
C GLY A 7 -22.04 23.91 -9.76
N LEU A 8 -21.31 24.97 -10.13
CA LEU A 8 -19.91 24.86 -10.60
C LEU A 8 -18.89 24.82 -9.44
N CYS A 9 -19.21 25.39 -8.27
CA CYS A 9 -18.37 25.29 -7.07
C CYS A 9 -18.47 23.92 -6.37
N GLY A 10 -19.61 23.21 -6.50
CA GLY A 10 -19.83 21.92 -5.84
C GLY A 10 -19.00 20.76 -6.39
N LEU A 11 -18.42 20.91 -7.59
CA LEU A 11 -17.63 19.87 -8.26
C LEU A 11 -16.10 20.03 -8.04
N ALA A 12 -15.65 21.17 -7.49
CA ALA A 12 -14.24 21.48 -7.29
C ALA A 12 -13.67 20.99 -5.94
N LEU A 13 -14.48 20.30 -5.14
CA LEU A 13 -14.10 19.74 -3.82
C LEU A 13 -13.82 18.24 -3.87
N THR A 14 -13.64 17.66 -5.06
CA THR A 14 -13.08 16.30 -5.14
C THR A 14 -11.63 16.40 -4.67
N PHE A 15 -11.42 16.07 -3.40
CA PHE A 15 -10.11 15.91 -2.80
C PHE A 15 -9.27 15.07 -3.74
N ILE A 16 -8.17 15.64 -4.23
CA ILE A 16 -7.15 14.90 -4.97
C ILE A 16 -6.48 14.01 -3.91
N ALA A 17 -7.04 12.84 -3.67
CA ALA A 17 -6.36 11.77 -2.93
C ALA A 17 -5.19 11.32 -3.80
N SER A 18 -3.98 11.70 -3.40
CA SER A 18 -2.75 11.39 -4.11
C SER A 18 -2.09 10.22 -3.39
N ALA A 19 -2.48 9.00 -3.74
CA ALA A 19 -1.72 7.83 -3.34
C ALA A 19 -0.31 7.94 -3.94
N GLU A 20 0.71 8.00 -3.10
CA GLU A 20 2.10 7.98 -3.55
C GLU A 20 2.54 6.52 -3.71
N THR A 21 3.21 6.24 -4.83
CA THR A 21 3.74 4.91 -5.11
C THR A 21 5.16 4.79 -4.55
N PHE A 22 5.33 3.89 -3.58
CA PHE A 22 6.62 3.56 -2.96
C PHE A 22 7.17 2.26 -3.52
N THR A 23 8.44 2.26 -3.92
CA THR A 23 9.13 1.03 -4.33
C THR A 23 9.75 0.34 -3.12
N VAL A 24 9.68 -0.99 -3.09
CA VAL A 24 10.21 -1.79 -1.98
C VAL A 24 11.74 -1.84 -2.07
N ASP A 25 12.41 -1.37 -1.01
CA ASP A 25 13.85 -1.52 -0.84
C ASP A 25 14.19 -2.93 -0.34
N ALA A 26 14.86 -3.72 -1.17
CA ALA A 26 15.20 -5.10 -0.90
C ALA A 26 16.24 -5.28 0.23
N VAL A 27 17.07 -4.27 0.53
CA VAL A 27 18.09 -4.37 1.59
C VAL A 27 17.47 -4.18 2.97
N HIS A 28 16.38 -3.42 3.07
CA HIS A 28 15.72 -3.07 4.33
C HIS A 28 14.34 -3.71 4.51
N SER A 29 13.93 -4.56 3.58
CA SER A 29 12.67 -5.30 3.63
C SER A 29 12.93 -6.81 3.62
N GLY A 30 11.94 -7.62 3.97
CA GLY A 30 12.07 -9.07 3.88
C GLY A 30 10.73 -9.79 3.91
N ILE A 31 10.63 -10.87 3.13
CA ILE A 31 9.45 -11.77 3.14
C ILE A 31 9.82 -13.03 3.91
N GLY A 32 9.37 -13.11 5.16
CA GLY A 32 9.60 -14.25 6.05
C GLY A 32 8.37 -15.13 6.19
N PHE A 33 8.59 -16.42 6.47
CA PHE A 33 7.52 -17.36 6.81
C PHE A 33 7.93 -18.26 7.99
N SER A 34 6.92 -18.86 8.62
CA SER A 34 7.09 -19.82 9.70
C SER A 34 6.03 -20.90 9.59
N VAL A 35 6.47 -22.16 9.57
CA VAL A 35 5.58 -23.32 9.50
C VAL A 35 5.79 -24.19 10.74
N LYS A 36 4.68 -24.57 11.37
CA LYS A 36 4.70 -25.47 12.52
C LYS A 36 5.09 -26.88 12.08
N HIS A 37 6.08 -27.45 12.77
CA HIS A 37 6.56 -28.80 12.54
C HIS A 37 6.13 -29.70 13.71
N MET A 38 5.16 -30.58 13.41
CA MET A 38 4.62 -31.61 14.33
C MET A 38 4.18 -31.08 15.71
N MET A 39 3.66 -29.85 15.79
CA MET A 39 3.25 -29.19 17.05
C MET A 39 4.38 -28.79 18.02
N VAL A 40 5.62 -29.24 17.80
CA VAL A 40 6.74 -29.05 18.74
C VAL A 40 7.59 -27.84 18.39
N SER A 41 7.88 -27.63 17.11
CA SER A 41 8.79 -26.57 16.67
C SER A 41 8.22 -25.77 15.51
N ASN A 42 8.88 -24.66 15.19
CA ASN A 42 8.59 -23.87 14.00
C ASN A 42 9.82 -23.85 13.11
N VAL A 43 9.65 -24.20 11.84
CA VAL A 43 10.65 -24.00 10.81
C VAL A 43 10.45 -22.61 10.24
N LYS A 44 11.48 -21.76 10.36
CA LYS A 44 11.50 -20.41 9.81
C LYS A 44 12.22 -20.40 8.47
N GLY A 45 11.76 -19.60 7.54
CA GLY A 45 12.42 -19.37 6.26
C GLY A 45 12.14 -17.97 5.72
N SER A 46 12.82 -17.61 4.65
CA SER A 46 12.69 -16.32 3.98
C SER A 46 12.92 -16.45 2.48
N PHE A 47 12.36 -15.51 1.71
CA PHE A 47 12.68 -15.34 0.30
C PHE A 47 13.82 -14.31 0.15
N ASN A 48 14.91 -14.70 -0.51
CA ASN A 48 16.11 -13.87 -0.65
C ASN A 48 16.01 -12.84 -1.78
N THR A 49 15.13 -13.08 -2.75
CA THR A 49 14.92 -12.19 -3.90
C THR A 49 13.44 -11.90 -4.00
N PHE A 50 13.10 -10.63 -3.95
CA PHE A 50 11.74 -10.13 -4.05
C PHE A 50 11.76 -8.70 -4.57
N GLU A 51 10.65 -8.29 -5.16
CA GLU A 51 10.41 -6.94 -5.66
C GLU A 51 8.96 -6.57 -5.32
N GLY A 52 8.67 -5.28 -5.21
CA GLY A 52 7.33 -4.82 -4.88
C GLY A 52 7.16 -3.31 -5.00
N SER A 53 5.89 -2.91 -5.03
CA SER A 53 5.45 -1.51 -5.05
C SER A 53 4.23 -1.37 -4.14
N LEU A 54 4.12 -0.23 -3.46
CA LEU A 54 3.07 0.07 -2.50
C LEU A 54 2.42 1.40 -2.90
N ASP A 55 1.14 1.38 -3.23
CA ASP A 55 0.35 2.60 -3.34
C ASP A 55 -0.16 2.94 -1.94
N TYR A 56 0.35 4.03 -1.36
CA TYR A 56 0.01 4.46 -0.01
C TYR A 56 -0.67 5.82 -0.06
N ASP A 57 -1.89 5.87 0.46
CA ASP A 57 -2.68 7.08 0.65
C ASP A 57 -2.79 7.32 2.16
N THR A 58 -2.40 8.52 2.60
CA THR A 58 -2.36 8.90 4.02
C THR A 58 -3.72 9.29 4.56
#